data_AF-M4Z970-F1
#
_entry.id   AF-M4Z970-F1
#
_cell.length_a   1.000
_cell.length_b   1.000
_cell.length_c   1.000
_cell.angle_alpha   90.00
_cell.angle_beta   90.00
_cell.angle_gamma   90.00
#
_symmetry.space_group_name_H-M   'P 1'
#
loop_
_entity.id
_entity.type
_entity.pdbx_description
1 polymer ?
#
loop_
_entity_poly.entity_id
_entity_poly.type
_entity_poly.pdbx_seq_one_letter_code
_entity_poly.pdbx_strand_id
1 'polypeptide(L)'
;MQSLTKGSAAFQDLFADFVQARVCGWRWQIGVVTQIPSFLEWSVANMLGRIRTVVLWILALLFIFITLNSNEPYLVRLRGTGHGALLIIGLAAPLLLMLGGRWSRGVGGRVLVLTWCVPLVALTSTQFMFAWRKYETFRTTPDVGRLLGRHFIVGYAAAEDAAALARQGLIAGVYVTHHNVRGRTEAQLGAEIKRLQSERQIAGLPPLLVSADQEGGRVAHLSPTLPNMPGLATLADLPAARRAHDAFEMGRTQGQALAAAGVTFNLAPVVDLRPRWTRNRLDFHTLIGQRAISNDPGVVGDVALSYVRGLEASGVRAAVKHFPGLGRVEADTHHFSAQLDTPADVLEQSDWRPFRQVLDNSHAAMMVGHVVVDAIDAERPASHSKAVLDGLIRGRWNYQGVIVTDDLVMGAIYGRNLCKAVVEALNGGADLLLVAYDGTQFHRVFACAKQALAEGRIDLDALRRSDERLTRWSEPGKSPPSDVSTYFDEPGSARNTIVD
;
A
#
# COMPACT_ATOMS: atom_id res chain seq x y z
N MET A 1 -51.09 -27.65 27.71
CA MET A 1 -52.43 -28.25 27.81
C MET A 1 -52.50 -29.34 26.75
N GLN A 2 -52.20 -30.58 27.16
CA GLN A 2 -53.19 -31.65 27.39
C GLN A 2 -53.82 -32.13 26.07
N SER A 3 -53.39 -33.27 25.52
CA SER A 3 -53.75 -34.66 25.89
C SER A 3 -55.00 -35.13 25.11
N LEU A 4 -54.92 -36.07 24.14
CA LEU A 4 -54.87 -37.55 24.24
C LEU A 4 -56.06 -38.04 23.35
N THR A 5 -56.08 -39.13 22.57
CA THR A 5 -55.57 -40.50 22.72
C THR A 5 -55.60 -41.26 21.36
N LYS A 6 -54.56 -42.10 21.13
CA LYS A 6 -54.50 -43.53 20.72
C LYS A 6 -55.59 -44.11 19.78
N GLY A 7 -55.32 -45.00 18.82
CA GLY A 7 -54.20 -45.91 18.58
C GLY A 7 -54.63 -47.38 18.56
N SER A 8 -53.99 -48.18 17.68
CA SER A 8 -53.97 -49.67 17.56
C SER A 8 -55.09 -50.32 16.73
N ALA A 9 -54.93 -51.47 16.08
CA ALA A 9 -53.80 -52.24 15.52
C ALA A 9 -54.42 -53.51 14.90
N ALA A 10 -53.79 -54.04 13.84
CA ALA A 10 -53.59 -55.46 13.52
C ALA A 10 -54.75 -56.48 13.65
N PHE A 11 -55.11 -57.13 12.53
CA PHE A 11 -55.15 -58.61 12.33
C PHE A 11 -55.68 -58.88 10.90
N GLN A 12 -54.85 -59.29 9.93
CA GLN A 12 -54.46 -60.68 9.62
C GLN A 12 -55.60 -61.61 9.14
N ASP A 13 -55.36 -62.15 7.94
CA ASP A 13 -55.70 -63.49 7.44
C ASP A 13 -57.07 -63.78 6.78
N LEU A 14 -57.00 -64.20 5.50
CA LEU A 14 -57.43 -65.50 4.92
C LEU A 14 -57.60 -65.32 3.38
N PHE A 15 -56.67 -65.73 2.50
CA PHE A 15 -56.47 -67.10 1.94
C PHE A 15 -57.81 -67.78 1.59
N ALA A 16 -58.22 -67.92 0.33
CA ALA A 16 -57.87 -68.92 -0.70
C ALA A 16 -59.18 -69.07 -1.54
N ASP A 17 -59.28 -69.41 -2.82
CA ASP A 17 -58.77 -70.58 -3.53
C ASP A 17 -59.41 -70.62 -4.95
N PHE A 18 -58.82 -71.40 -5.87
CA PHE A 18 -59.42 -71.99 -7.11
C PHE A 18 -59.67 -71.03 -8.32
N VAL A 19 -59.20 -71.27 -9.56
CA VAL A 19 -59.26 -72.49 -10.41
C VAL A 19 -58.17 -72.49 -11.52
N GLN A 20 -57.63 -73.68 -11.80
CA GLN A 20 -56.72 -74.09 -12.88
C GLN A 20 -57.30 -74.01 -14.31
N ALA A 21 -56.44 -73.84 -15.34
CA ALA A 21 -56.33 -74.79 -16.50
C ALA A 21 -55.39 -74.32 -17.65
N ARG A 22 -54.23 -75.00 -17.74
CA ARG A 22 -53.60 -75.69 -18.89
C ARG A 22 -53.60 -75.13 -20.35
N VAL A 23 -52.37 -75.10 -20.89
CA VAL A 23 -51.86 -75.63 -22.20
C VAL A 23 -51.54 -74.64 -23.35
N CYS A 24 -50.27 -74.77 -23.80
CA CYS A 24 -49.65 -74.44 -25.09
C CYS A 24 -49.36 -72.98 -25.48
N GLY A 25 -48.05 -72.67 -25.50
CA GLY A 25 -47.42 -72.12 -26.70
C GLY A 25 -47.11 -70.62 -26.73
N TRP A 26 -45.79 -70.32 -26.75
CA TRP A 26 -45.14 -69.12 -27.33
C TRP A 26 -44.97 -67.85 -26.44
N ARG A 27 -43.70 -67.61 -26.04
CA ARG A 27 -42.88 -66.36 -26.19
C ARG A 27 -43.59 -65.02 -25.86
N TRP A 28 -43.18 -64.19 -24.88
CA TRP A 28 -41.85 -63.60 -24.64
C TRP A 28 -41.76 -63.07 -23.19
N GLN A 29 -40.57 -63.19 -22.59
CA GLN A 29 -40.18 -62.48 -21.36
C GLN A 29 -39.99 -60.98 -21.64
N ILE A 30 -40.60 -60.13 -20.82
CA ILE A 30 -40.10 -58.76 -20.58
C ILE A 30 -39.71 -58.70 -19.10
N GLY A 31 -38.46 -59.09 -18.83
CA GLY A 31 -37.79 -58.69 -17.60
C GLY A 31 -37.15 -57.33 -17.85
N VAL A 32 -37.70 -56.27 -17.24
CA VAL A 32 -37.02 -54.98 -17.14
C VAL A 32 -35.86 -55.17 -16.15
N VAL A 33 -34.70 -55.53 -16.67
CA VAL A 33 -33.43 -55.51 -15.94
C VAL A 33 -32.89 -54.08 -16.06
N THR A 34 -33.17 -53.23 -15.08
CA THR A 34 -32.40 -52.00 -14.86
C THR A 34 -31.08 -52.34 -14.18
N GLN A 35 -30.18 -53.04 -14.88
CA GLN A 35 -28.77 -53.07 -14.53
C GLN A 35 -28.04 -52.03 -15.37
N ILE A 36 -27.72 -50.90 -14.74
CA ILE A 36 -26.62 -50.06 -15.23
C ILE A 36 -25.37 -50.95 -15.23
N PRO A 37 -24.63 -51.08 -16.33
CA PRO A 37 -23.47 -51.96 -16.37
C PRO A 37 -22.42 -51.46 -15.38
N SER A 38 -22.02 -52.33 -14.44
CA SER A 38 -20.99 -52.10 -13.41
C SER A 38 -19.67 -51.54 -13.96
N PHE A 39 -19.40 -51.75 -15.25
CA PHE A 39 -18.28 -51.17 -15.99
C PHE A 39 -18.34 -49.63 -16.11
N LEU A 40 -19.53 -49.05 -16.30
CA LEU A 40 -19.71 -47.60 -16.41
C LEU A 40 -19.51 -46.92 -15.05
N GLU A 41 -20.05 -47.50 -13.98
CA GLU A 41 -19.85 -47.03 -12.60
C GLU A 41 -18.38 -47.11 -12.16
N TRP A 42 -17.69 -48.20 -12.53
CA TRP A 42 -16.27 -48.38 -12.24
C TRP A 42 -15.38 -47.39 -13.00
N SER A 43 -15.71 -47.11 -14.27
CA SER A 43 -15.02 -46.10 -15.09
C SER A 43 -15.19 -44.69 -14.53
N VAL A 44 -16.42 -44.33 -14.11
CA VAL A 44 -16.72 -43.02 -13.50
C VAL A 44 -16.03 -42.88 -12.14
N ALA A 45 -16.06 -43.90 -11.28
CA ALA A 45 -15.38 -43.87 -9.98
C ALA A 45 -13.86 -43.72 -10.10
N ASN A 46 -13.24 -44.41 -11.06
CA ASN A 46 -11.82 -44.26 -11.35
C ASN A 46 -11.47 -42.88 -11.93
N MET A 47 -12.32 -42.36 -12.82
CA MET A 47 -12.17 -41.01 -13.36
C MET A 47 -12.27 -39.95 -12.26
N LEU A 48 -13.28 -40.03 -11.39
CA LEU A 48 -13.44 -39.14 -10.23
C LEU A 48 -12.26 -39.25 -9.25
N GLY A 49 -11.73 -40.46 -9.03
CA GLY A 49 -10.55 -40.69 -8.21
C GLY A 49 -9.28 -40.02 -8.76
N ARG A 50 -9.10 -40.02 -10.09
CA ARG A 50 -8.01 -39.32 -10.78
C ARG A 50 -8.20 -37.81 -10.70
N ILE A 51 -9.40 -37.30 -11.01
CA ILE A 51 -9.73 -35.86 -10.90
C ILE A 51 -9.45 -35.36 -9.48
N ARG A 52 -9.93 -36.06 -8.44
CA ARG A 52 -9.67 -35.70 -7.04
C ARG A 52 -8.18 -35.62 -6.74
N THR A 53 -7.38 -36.53 -7.28
CA THR A 53 -5.93 -36.55 -7.06
C THR A 53 -5.26 -35.36 -7.74
N VAL A 54 -5.65 -35.03 -8.98
CA VAL A 54 -5.17 -33.83 -9.68
C VAL A 54 -5.53 -32.55 -8.92
N VAL A 55 -6.77 -32.44 -8.43
CA VAL A 55 -7.20 -31.31 -7.60
C VAL A 55 -6.37 -31.18 -6.32
N LEU A 56 -6.08 -32.28 -5.63
CA LEU A 56 -5.22 -32.26 -4.44
C LEU A 56 -3.79 -31.78 -4.74
N TRP A 57 -3.25 -32.08 -5.91
CA TRP A 57 -1.95 -31.55 -6.35
C TRP A 57 -2.01 -30.04 -6.61
N ILE A 58 -3.01 -29.59 -7.39
CA ILE A 58 -3.20 -28.17 -7.69
C ILE A 58 -3.37 -27.36 -6.40
N LEU A 59 -4.20 -27.85 -5.48
CA LEU A 59 -4.39 -27.22 -4.18
C LEU A 59 -3.09 -27.21 -3.37
N ALA A 60 -2.34 -28.32 -3.30
CA ALA A 60 -1.08 -28.33 -2.58
C ALA A 60 -0.12 -27.24 -3.08
N LEU A 61 0.05 -27.14 -4.40
CA LEU A 61 0.90 -26.12 -5.02
C LEU A 61 0.40 -24.70 -4.76
N LEU A 62 -0.92 -24.47 -4.79
CA LEU A 62 -1.52 -23.18 -4.45
C LEU A 62 -1.25 -22.80 -2.99
N PHE A 63 -1.41 -23.74 -2.04
CA PHE A 63 -1.12 -23.49 -0.62
C PHE A 63 0.37 -23.26 -0.37
N ILE A 64 1.26 -23.96 -1.06
CA ILE A 64 2.71 -23.70 -1.02
C ILE A 64 2.99 -22.27 -1.50
N PHE A 65 2.43 -21.88 -2.65
CA PHE A 65 2.59 -20.53 -3.18
C PHE A 65 2.10 -19.47 -2.18
N ILE A 66 0.90 -19.64 -1.61
CA ILE A 66 0.33 -18.70 -0.64
C ILE A 66 1.19 -18.60 0.62
N THR A 67 1.70 -19.72 1.15
CA THR A 67 2.48 -19.74 2.40
C THR A 67 3.90 -19.18 2.22
N LEU A 68 4.55 -19.44 1.08
CA LEU A 68 5.83 -18.82 0.74
C LEU A 68 5.74 -17.30 0.58
N ASN A 69 4.59 -16.83 0.10
CA ASN A 69 4.34 -15.40 -0.17
C ASN A 69 3.48 -14.72 0.91
N SER A 70 3.25 -15.35 2.07
CA SER A 70 2.27 -14.85 3.07
C SER A 70 2.64 -13.49 3.66
N ASN A 71 3.94 -13.15 3.62
CA ASN A 71 4.48 -11.87 4.06
C ASN A 71 4.65 -10.87 2.90
N GLU A 72 4.16 -11.17 1.72
CA GLU A 72 4.12 -10.23 0.60
C GLU A 72 2.98 -9.21 0.80
N PRO A 73 3.12 -7.97 0.30
CA PRO A 73 2.13 -6.90 0.53
C PRO A 73 0.75 -7.20 -0.04
N TYR A 74 0.69 -7.86 -1.21
CA TYR A 74 -0.58 -8.22 -1.86
C TYR A 74 -1.39 -9.26 -1.08
N LEU A 75 -0.76 -9.99 -0.14
CA LEU A 75 -1.43 -10.93 0.78
C LEU A 75 -1.64 -10.37 2.19
N VAL A 76 -1.49 -9.06 2.41
CA VAL A 76 -1.66 -8.46 3.75
C VAL A 76 -3.03 -8.78 4.37
N ARG A 77 -4.09 -8.86 3.54
CA ARG A 77 -5.46 -9.22 3.98
C ARG A 77 -5.58 -10.66 4.49
N LEU A 78 -4.66 -11.54 4.10
CA LEU A 78 -4.64 -12.93 4.52
C LEU A 78 -3.88 -13.11 5.85
N ARG A 79 -3.18 -12.09 6.35
CA ARG A 79 -2.49 -12.17 7.64
C ARG A 79 -3.48 -12.18 8.80
N GLY A 80 -3.03 -12.68 9.95
CA GLY A 80 -3.89 -12.87 11.13
C GLY A 80 -4.73 -14.14 11.00
N THR A 81 -6.04 -14.03 10.81
CA THR A 81 -6.96 -15.19 10.75
C THR A 81 -6.64 -16.13 9.58
N GLY A 82 -6.17 -15.60 8.44
CA GLY A 82 -5.75 -16.43 7.32
C GLY A 82 -4.48 -17.23 7.62
N HIS A 83 -3.52 -16.70 8.38
CA HIS A 83 -2.38 -17.51 8.88
C HIS A 83 -2.85 -18.64 9.79
N GLY A 84 -3.83 -18.39 10.65
CA GLY A 84 -4.46 -19.43 11.47
C GLY A 84 -5.11 -20.52 10.62
N ALA A 85 -5.85 -20.14 9.58
CA ALA A 85 -6.45 -21.09 8.64
C ALA A 85 -5.39 -21.90 7.87
N LEU A 86 -4.33 -21.25 7.37
CA LEU A 86 -3.22 -21.91 6.68
C LEU A 86 -2.50 -22.91 7.58
N LEU A 87 -2.30 -22.57 8.86
CA LEU A 87 -1.71 -23.46 9.85
C LEU A 87 -2.58 -24.70 10.08
N ILE A 88 -3.89 -24.51 10.28
CA ILE A 88 -4.85 -25.61 10.46
C ILE A 88 -4.86 -26.52 9.23
N ILE A 89 -4.90 -25.95 8.02
CA ILE A 89 -4.91 -26.72 6.78
C ILE A 89 -3.59 -27.48 6.59
N GLY A 90 -2.45 -26.82 6.85
CA GLY A 90 -1.12 -27.43 6.76
C GLY A 90 -0.90 -28.59 7.74
N LEU A 91 -1.62 -28.62 8.87
CA LEU A 91 -1.62 -29.74 9.81
C LEU A 91 -2.64 -30.83 9.44
N ALA A 92 -3.87 -30.43 9.11
CA ALA A 92 -4.98 -31.35 8.88
C ALA A 92 -4.88 -32.10 7.54
N ALA A 93 -4.47 -31.43 6.47
CA ALA A 93 -4.42 -32.03 5.13
C ALA A 93 -3.47 -33.24 5.03
N PRO A 94 -2.18 -33.17 5.44
CA PRO A 94 -1.31 -34.34 5.39
C PRO A 94 -1.83 -35.47 6.30
N LEU A 95 -2.38 -35.15 7.48
CA LEU A 95 -2.97 -36.13 8.39
C LEU A 95 -4.16 -36.85 7.76
N LEU A 96 -5.10 -36.12 7.15
CA LEU A 96 -6.26 -36.69 6.48
C LEU A 96 -5.85 -37.54 5.27
N LEU A 97 -4.81 -37.16 4.53
CA LEU A 97 -4.27 -37.96 3.43
C LEU A 97 -3.63 -39.25 3.93
N MET A 98 -2.90 -39.21 5.06
CA MET A 98 -2.35 -40.39 5.71
C MET A 98 -3.46 -41.32 6.20
N LEU A 99 -4.45 -40.80 6.94
CA LEU A 99 -5.62 -41.56 7.44
C LEU A 99 -6.45 -42.15 6.30
N GLY A 100 -6.56 -41.44 5.16
CA GLY A 100 -7.21 -41.93 3.94
C GLY A 100 -6.39 -42.97 3.14
N GLY A 101 -5.28 -43.46 3.70
CA GLY A 101 -4.42 -44.47 3.09
C GLY A 101 -3.69 -44.00 1.83
N ARG A 102 -3.46 -42.68 1.65
CA ARG A 102 -2.70 -42.20 0.48
C ARG A 102 -1.22 -42.55 0.57
N TRP A 103 -0.66 -42.58 1.78
CA TRP A 103 0.75 -42.93 2.01
C TRP A 103 1.10 -44.36 1.54
N SER A 104 0.17 -45.30 1.66
CA SER A 104 0.38 -46.70 1.26
C SER A 104 0.15 -46.96 -0.23
N ARG A 105 -0.43 -46.00 -0.98
CA ARG A 105 -0.73 -46.13 -2.43
C ARG A 105 0.48 -45.81 -3.33
N GLY A 106 1.63 -46.39 -3.01
CA GLY A 106 2.87 -46.25 -3.80
C GLY A 106 3.54 -44.88 -3.72
N VAL A 107 4.54 -44.66 -4.58
CA VAL A 107 5.41 -43.46 -4.54
C VAL A 107 4.61 -42.17 -4.71
N GLY A 108 3.72 -42.08 -5.69
CA GLY A 108 2.93 -40.86 -5.94
C GLY A 108 2.06 -40.44 -4.76
N GLY A 109 1.53 -41.40 -3.99
CA GLY A 109 0.78 -41.12 -2.76
C GLY A 109 1.65 -40.55 -1.64
N ARG A 110 2.88 -41.07 -1.47
CA ARG A 110 3.86 -40.53 -0.51
C ARG A 110 4.30 -39.12 -0.89
N VAL A 111 4.64 -38.88 -2.16
CA VAL A 111 5.05 -37.54 -2.63
C VAL A 111 3.92 -36.54 -2.43
N LEU A 112 2.66 -36.91 -2.71
CA LEU A 112 1.51 -36.02 -2.46
C LEU A 112 1.41 -35.64 -0.97
N VAL A 113 1.51 -36.61 -0.06
CA VAL A 113 1.48 -36.33 1.39
C VAL A 113 2.63 -35.40 1.80
N LEU A 114 3.86 -35.67 1.35
CA LEU A 114 5.02 -34.82 1.63
C LEU A 114 4.84 -33.40 1.09
N THR A 115 4.24 -33.26 -0.10
CA THR A 115 3.92 -31.95 -0.69
C THR A 115 2.95 -31.16 0.20
N TRP A 116 1.98 -31.82 0.82
CA TRP A 116 1.07 -31.20 1.78
C TRP A 116 1.70 -30.86 3.14
N CYS A 117 2.91 -31.36 3.44
CA CYS A 117 3.69 -30.90 4.59
C CYS A 117 4.45 -29.58 4.31
N VAL A 118 4.73 -29.27 3.04
CA VAL A 118 5.51 -28.08 2.65
C VAL A 118 4.85 -26.76 3.09
N PRO A 119 3.53 -26.54 2.94
CA PRO A 119 2.89 -25.29 3.38
C PRO A 119 3.12 -24.98 4.87
N LEU A 120 3.12 -25.98 5.74
CA LEU A 120 3.37 -25.80 7.16
C LEU A 120 4.81 -25.34 7.40
N VAL A 121 5.79 -26.02 6.79
CA VAL A 121 7.22 -25.66 6.90
C VAL A 121 7.49 -24.29 6.29
N ALA A 122 6.87 -23.98 5.16
CA ALA A 122 6.98 -22.68 4.50
C ALA A 122 6.42 -21.58 5.42
N LEU A 123 5.21 -21.74 5.95
CA LEU A 123 4.59 -20.76 6.84
C LEU A 123 5.42 -20.54 8.11
N THR A 124 5.88 -21.60 8.78
CA THR A 124 6.71 -21.44 9.99
C THR A 124 8.03 -20.75 9.66
N SER A 125 8.66 -21.09 8.54
CA SER A 125 9.89 -20.44 8.08
C SER A 125 9.68 -18.96 7.76
N THR A 126 8.60 -18.59 7.06
CA THR A 126 8.33 -17.18 6.74
C THR A 126 8.01 -16.37 7.99
N GLN A 127 7.26 -16.92 8.96
CA GLN A 127 7.00 -16.26 10.23
C GLN A 127 8.24 -16.14 11.10
N PHE A 128 9.09 -17.17 11.13
CA PHE A 128 10.37 -17.13 11.83
C PHE A 128 11.28 -16.04 11.25
N MET A 129 11.44 -16.00 9.92
CA MET A 129 12.26 -14.97 9.25
C MET A 129 11.73 -13.56 9.50
N PHE A 130 10.41 -13.37 9.53
CA PHE A 130 9.79 -12.09 9.88
C PHE A 130 10.10 -11.70 11.33
N ALA A 131 9.88 -12.61 12.29
CA ALA A 131 10.16 -12.39 13.70
C ALA A 131 11.65 -12.11 13.95
N TRP A 132 12.54 -12.83 13.25
CA TRP A 132 13.98 -12.64 13.32
C TRP A 132 14.39 -11.25 12.81
N ARG A 133 13.86 -10.80 11.67
CA ARG A 133 14.12 -9.43 11.15
C ARG A 133 13.60 -8.35 12.10
N LYS A 134 12.41 -8.54 12.68
CA LYS A 134 11.86 -7.64 13.69
C LYS A 134 12.78 -7.57 14.91
N TYR A 135 13.23 -8.71 15.41
CA TYR A 135 14.19 -8.80 16.51
C TYR A 135 15.52 -8.08 16.19
N GLU A 136 16.09 -8.34 15.01
CA GLU A 136 17.31 -7.69 14.52
C GLU A 136 17.18 -6.18 14.35
N THR A 137 15.98 -5.69 14.04
CA THR A 137 15.70 -4.24 13.95
C THR A 137 15.80 -3.60 15.34
N PHE A 138 15.12 -4.17 16.34
CA PHE A 138 15.11 -3.64 17.71
C PHE A 138 16.42 -3.83 18.50
N ARG A 139 17.34 -4.64 17.99
CA ARG A 139 18.70 -4.79 18.52
C ARG A 139 19.74 -3.90 17.85
N THR A 140 19.31 -3.04 16.92
CA THR A 140 20.21 -2.08 16.28
C THR A 140 20.78 -1.13 17.32
N THR A 141 22.08 -0.87 17.25
CA THR A 141 22.76 0.09 18.13
C THR A 141 22.13 1.48 17.98
N PRO A 142 22.00 2.28 19.05
CA PRO A 142 21.38 3.60 18.98
C PRO A 142 21.93 4.52 17.89
N ASP A 143 23.25 4.50 17.65
CA ASP A 143 23.88 5.36 16.65
C ASP A 143 23.43 5.01 15.22
N VAL A 144 23.52 3.73 14.84
CA VAL A 144 23.01 3.24 13.55
C VAL A 144 21.50 3.44 13.44
N GLY A 145 20.77 3.18 14.53
CA GLY A 145 19.33 3.35 14.58
C GLY A 145 18.92 4.79 14.27
N ARG A 146 19.56 5.77 14.92
CA ARG A 146 19.31 7.19 14.71
C ARG A 146 19.81 7.69 13.36
N LEU A 147 20.96 7.21 12.89
CA LEU A 147 21.51 7.61 11.59
C LEU A 147 20.57 7.20 10.44
N LEU A 148 20.14 5.94 10.40
CA LEU A 148 19.28 5.45 9.31
C LEU A 148 17.81 5.78 9.55
N GLY A 149 17.35 5.70 10.80
CA GLY A 149 15.94 5.83 11.15
C GLY A 149 15.34 7.19 10.82
N ARG A 150 16.15 8.25 10.81
CA ARG A 150 15.76 9.60 10.39
C ARG A 150 15.29 9.73 8.94
N HIS A 151 15.47 8.68 8.13
CA HIS A 151 15.06 8.65 6.74
C HIS A 151 13.85 7.74 6.47
N PHE A 152 13.12 7.28 7.49
CA PHE A 152 11.96 6.40 7.29
C PHE A 152 10.66 6.94 7.88
N ILE A 153 9.61 6.94 7.06
CA ILE A 153 8.22 7.12 7.51
C ILE A 153 7.52 5.77 7.37
N VAL A 154 6.89 5.30 8.45
CA VAL A 154 6.39 3.93 8.53
C VAL A 154 4.92 3.88 8.94
N GLY A 155 4.09 3.20 8.16
CA GLY A 155 2.72 2.87 8.56
C GLY A 155 2.71 1.87 9.72
N TYR A 156 1.63 1.81 10.49
CA TYR A 156 1.57 0.91 11.64
C TYR A 156 0.18 0.32 11.83
N ALA A 157 0.14 -0.95 12.26
CA ALA A 157 -1.11 -1.63 12.61
C ALA A 157 -1.44 -1.52 14.10
N ALA A 158 -0.42 -1.48 14.96
CA ALA A 158 -0.52 -1.38 16.41
C ALA A 158 0.34 -0.21 16.93
N ALA A 159 -0.22 0.61 17.81
CA ALA A 159 0.46 1.80 18.34
C ALA A 159 1.71 1.45 19.16
N GLU A 160 1.73 0.28 19.79
CA GLU A 160 2.84 -0.22 20.58
C GLU A 160 4.08 -0.48 19.72
N ASP A 161 3.89 -1.03 18.51
CA ASP A 161 4.97 -1.26 17.57
C ASP A 161 5.55 0.08 17.08
N ALA A 162 4.68 1.05 16.76
CA ALA A 162 5.12 2.40 16.38
C ALA A 162 5.86 3.10 17.53
N ALA A 163 5.38 2.98 18.77
CA ALA A 163 6.01 3.57 19.95
C ALA A 163 7.41 2.98 20.20
N ALA A 164 7.59 1.67 20.02
CA ALA A 164 8.88 1.02 20.16
C ALA A 164 9.90 1.53 19.13
N LEU A 165 9.48 1.66 17.86
CA LEU A 165 10.31 2.24 16.80
C LEU A 165 10.65 3.71 17.08
N ALA A 166 9.66 4.50 17.50
CA ALA A 166 9.80 5.91 17.81
C ALA A 166 10.81 6.15 18.94
N ARG A 167 10.70 5.42 20.06
CA ARG A 167 11.57 5.57 21.24
C ARG A 167 13.03 5.23 20.94
N GLN A 168 13.28 4.29 20.03
CA GLN A 168 14.65 3.88 19.68
C GLN A 168 15.31 4.73 18.58
N GLY A 169 14.59 5.70 17.99
CA GLY A 169 15.15 6.48 16.89
C GLY A 169 15.11 5.78 15.54
N LEU A 170 14.42 4.64 15.42
CA LEU A 170 14.42 3.79 14.22
C LEU A 170 13.58 4.34 13.06
N ILE A 171 12.74 5.33 13.32
CA ILE A 171 11.89 6.00 12.33
C ILE A 171 11.93 7.51 12.53
N ALA A 172 11.68 8.26 11.46
CA ALA A 172 11.53 9.72 11.43
C ALA A 172 10.07 10.11 11.65
N GLY A 173 9.16 9.24 11.23
CA GLY A 173 7.74 9.51 11.24
C GLY A 173 6.88 8.27 11.09
N VAL A 174 5.57 8.50 11.24
CA VAL A 174 4.53 7.50 11.06
C VAL A 174 3.61 7.90 9.92
N TYR A 175 3.03 6.91 9.26
CA TYR A 175 1.98 7.10 8.25
C TYR A 175 0.64 6.57 8.77
N VAL A 176 -0.35 7.45 8.86
CA VAL A 176 -1.69 7.17 9.40
C VAL A 176 -2.64 6.85 8.25
N THR A 177 -3.37 5.75 8.40
CA THR A 177 -4.29 5.22 7.38
C THR A 177 -5.72 5.11 7.89
N HIS A 178 -6.63 4.72 7.00
CA HIS A 178 -8.00 4.33 7.35
C HIS A 178 -8.04 3.25 8.44
N HIS A 179 -7.08 2.31 8.47
CA HIS A 179 -7.01 1.29 9.52
C HIS A 179 -6.83 1.91 10.92
N ASN A 180 -6.03 2.97 11.02
CA ASN A 180 -5.73 3.61 12.30
C ASN A 180 -6.89 4.43 12.87
N VAL A 181 -7.82 4.88 12.01
CA VAL A 181 -8.97 5.72 12.40
C VAL A 181 -10.29 4.97 12.47
N ARG A 182 -10.34 3.73 11.95
CA ARG A 182 -11.58 2.95 11.87
C ARG A 182 -12.24 2.78 13.25
N GLY A 183 -13.46 3.31 13.38
CA GLY A 183 -14.23 3.22 14.62
C GLY A 183 -13.71 4.14 15.75
N ARG A 184 -12.85 5.11 15.43
CA ARG A 184 -12.27 6.06 16.38
C ARG A 184 -12.68 7.49 16.07
N THR A 185 -12.70 8.31 17.12
CA THR A 185 -12.89 9.76 17.01
C THR A 185 -11.58 10.49 16.73
N GLU A 186 -11.65 11.74 16.25
CA GLU A 186 -10.49 12.63 16.09
C GLU A 186 -9.69 12.73 17.40
N ALA A 187 -10.36 12.91 18.53
CA ALA A 187 -9.72 12.99 19.84
C ALA A 187 -8.96 11.71 20.23
N GLN A 188 -9.50 10.53 19.89
CA GLN A 188 -8.83 9.24 20.16
C GLN A 188 -7.58 9.04 19.27
N LEU A 189 -7.62 9.54 18.03
CA LEU A 189 -6.45 9.55 17.16
C LEU A 189 -5.38 10.54 17.69
N GLY A 190 -5.80 11.76 18.02
CA GLY A 190 -4.91 12.78 18.57
C GLY A 190 -4.25 12.36 19.88
N ALA A 191 -4.97 11.66 20.76
CA ALA A 191 -4.40 11.11 21.99
C ALA A 191 -3.30 10.05 21.72
N GLU A 192 -3.50 9.19 20.72
CA GLU A 192 -2.49 8.20 20.31
C GLU A 192 -1.25 8.86 19.71
N ILE A 193 -1.44 9.81 18.79
CA ILE A 193 -0.32 10.55 18.20
C ILE A 193 0.44 11.32 19.27
N LYS A 194 -0.25 11.98 20.22
CA LYS A 194 0.37 12.67 21.35
C LYS A 194 1.18 11.71 22.23
N ARG A 195 0.71 10.48 22.45
CA ARG A 195 1.48 9.43 23.14
C ARG A 195 2.76 9.11 22.36
N LEU A 196 2.68 8.87 21.05
CA LEU A 196 3.86 8.60 20.22
C LEU A 196 4.88 9.76 20.25
N GLN A 197 4.40 11.01 20.19
CA GLN A 197 5.26 12.19 20.32
C GLN A 197 5.92 12.28 21.71
N SER A 198 5.17 11.94 22.77
CA SER A 198 5.72 11.93 24.14
C SER A 198 6.82 10.89 24.29
N GLU A 199 6.64 9.69 23.71
CA GLU A 199 7.66 8.64 23.67
C GLU A 199 8.93 9.09 22.95
N ARG A 200 8.75 9.83 21.85
CA ARG A 200 9.84 10.41 21.07
C ARG A 200 10.60 11.49 21.86
N GLN A 201 9.87 12.36 22.56
CA GLN A 201 10.43 13.42 23.37
C GLN A 201 11.23 12.88 24.56
N ILE A 202 10.71 11.86 25.27
CA ILE A 202 11.40 11.20 26.39
C ILE A 202 12.74 10.60 25.93
N ALA A 203 12.82 10.12 24.69
CA ALA A 203 14.05 9.61 24.10
C ALA A 203 15.06 10.68 23.67
N GLY A 204 14.73 11.98 23.82
CA GLY A 204 15.59 13.10 23.41
C GLY A 204 15.75 13.23 21.89
N LEU A 205 14.74 12.79 21.13
CA LEU A 205 14.77 12.77 19.66
C LEU A 205 13.85 13.85 19.08
N PRO A 206 14.09 14.32 17.84
CA PRO A 206 13.17 15.25 17.20
C PRO A 206 11.76 14.65 17.04
N PRO A 207 10.72 15.51 17.05
CA PRO A 207 9.33 15.08 16.90
C PRO A 207 9.14 14.19 15.67
N LEU A 208 8.20 13.25 15.77
CA LEU A 208 7.82 12.43 14.63
C LEU A 208 7.14 13.29 13.57
N LEU A 209 7.46 13.03 12.30
CA LEU A 209 6.61 13.42 11.18
C LEU A 209 5.36 12.55 11.20
N VAL A 210 4.19 13.12 11.40
CA VAL A 210 2.94 12.38 11.40
C VAL A 210 2.27 12.65 10.07
N SER A 211 2.27 11.63 9.21
CA SER A 211 1.86 11.77 7.82
C SER A 211 0.57 11.05 7.49
N ALA A 212 -0.12 11.51 6.45
CA ALA A 212 -1.36 10.94 5.97
C ALA A 212 -1.62 11.32 4.50
N ASP A 213 -2.43 10.52 3.81
CA ASP A 213 -3.03 10.91 2.53
C ASP A 213 -4.45 11.45 2.74
N GLN A 214 -4.55 12.77 2.83
CA GLN A 214 -5.82 13.48 2.95
C GLN A 214 -5.92 14.57 1.87
N GLU A 215 -6.05 14.13 0.61
CA GLU A 215 -6.19 14.99 -0.57
C GLU A 215 -7.56 15.64 -0.67
N GLY A 216 -8.59 14.95 -0.16
CA GLY A 216 -9.99 15.26 -0.40
C GLY A 216 -10.58 14.43 -1.54
N GLY A 217 -11.91 14.38 -1.59
CA GLY A 217 -12.65 13.60 -2.56
C GLY A 217 -12.43 12.11 -2.39
N ARG A 218 -11.74 11.49 -3.37
CA ARG A 218 -11.56 10.04 -3.43
C ARG A 218 -10.49 9.53 -2.47
N VAL A 219 -9.43 10.31 -2.24
CA VAL A 219 -8.31 9.94 -1.37
C VAL A 219 -8.37 10.79 -0.10
N ALA A 220 -9.07 10.26 0.88
CA ALA A 220 -9.32 10.87 2.18
C ALA A 220 -9.21 9.80 3.27
N HIS A 221 -7.99 9.31 3.50
CA HIS A 221 -7.75 8.10 4.32
C HIS A 221 -8.23 8.24 5.77
N LEU A 222 -8.34 9.46 6.30
CA LEU A 222 -8.75 9.70 7.68
C LEU A 222 -10.26 9.92 7.80
N SER A 223 -11.01 9.91 6.70
CA SER A 223 -12.47 10.05 6.72
C SER A 223 -13.17 8.73 7.01
N PRO A 224 -14.34 8.74 7.69
CA PRO A 224 -15.12 9.92 8.13
C PRO A 224 -14.69 10.48 9.50
N THR A 225 -13.64 9.95 10.13
CA THR A 225 -13.16 10.48 11.42
C THR A 225 -12.75 11.94 11.31
N LEU A 226 -12.13 12.33 10.20
CA LEU A 226 -11.92 13.72 9.78
C LEU A 226 -12.84 14.08 8.60
N PRO A 227 -13.19 15.36 8.41
CA PRO A 227 -13.98 15.83 7.27
C PRO A 227 -13.37 15.41 5.92
N ASN A 228 -14.22 14.97 4.99
CA ASN A 228 -13.83 14.76 3.60
C ASN A 228 -14.10 16.03 2.79
N MET A 229 -13.06 16.80 2.52
CA MET A 229 -13.15 17.97 1.65
C MET A 229 -13.42 17.55 0.20
N PRO A 230 -14.09 18.37 -0.63
CA PRO A 230 -14.17 18.11 -2.07
C PRO A 230 -12.77 18.00 -2.70
N GLY A 231 -12.65 17.25 -3.80
CA GLY A 231 -11.38 17.18 -4.53
C GLY A 231 -11.05 18.54 -5.17
N LEU A 232 -9.76 18.92 -5.20
CA LEU A 232 -9.30 20.22 -5.71
C LEU A 232 -9.70 20.51 -7.16
N ALA A 233 -10.02 19.48 -7.95
CA ALA A 233 -10.58 19.60 -9.29
C ALA A 233 -11.85 20.48 -9.36
N THR A 234 -12.62 20.58 -8.26
CA THR A 234 -13.82 21.45 -8.22
C THR A 234 -13.50 22.94 -8.33
N LEU A 235 -12.23 23.33 -8.17
CA LEU A 235 -11.79 24.72 -8.22
C LEU A 235 -11.29 25.13 -9.62
N ALA A 236 -11.00 24.16 -10.50
CA ALA A 236 -10.29 24.39 -11.75
C ALA A 236 -10.96 25.43 -12.67
N ASP A 237 -12.29 25.40 -12.75
CA ASP A 237 -13.07 26.26 -13.65
C ASP A 237 -13.48 27.60 -13.03
N LEU A 238 -13.09 27.88 -11.78
CA LEU A 238 -13.35 29.17 -11.14
C LEU A 238 -12.48 30.28 -11.73
N PRO A 239 -12.94 31.56 -11.73
CA PRO A 239 -12.11 32.71 -12.08
C PRO A 239 -10.85 32.77 -11.20
N ALA A 240 -9.71 33.19 -11.76
CA ALA A 240 -8.39 33.07 -11.12
C ALA A 240 -8.33 33.59 -9.68
N ALA A 241 -8.82 34.81 -9.42
CA ALA A 241 -8.82 35.40 -8.08
C ALA A 241 -9.63 34.56 -7.07
N ARG A 242 -10.83 34.12 -7.47
CA ARG A 242 -11.69 33.28 -6.63
C ARG A 242 -11.10 31.87 -6.44
N ARG A 243 -10.57 31.29 -7.51
CA ARG A 243 -9.91 29.98 -7.51
C ARG A 243 -8.81 29.92 -6.46
N ALA A 244 -7.94 30.93 -6.46
CA ALA A 244 -6.78 30.94 -5.59
C ALA A 244 -7.17 31.21 -4.11
N HIS A 245 -8.16 32.06 -3.86
CA HIS A 245 -8.76 32.24 -2.53
C HIS A 245 -9.41 30.94 -2.02
N ASP A 246 -10.28 30.32 -2.80
CA ASP A 246 -11.03 29.14 -2.38
C ASP A 246 -10.10 27.91 -2.21
N ALA A 247 -9.02 27.83 -2.99
CA ALA A 247 -7.96 26.83 -2.80
C ALA A 247 -7.20 27.01 -1.48
N PHE A 248 -6.85 28.25 -1.14
CA PHE A 248 -6.21 28.57 0.14
C PHE A 248 -7.11 28.21 1.32
N GLU A 249 -8.39 28.60 1.27
CA GLU A 249 -9.34 28.30 2.34
C GLU A 249 -9.58 26.79 2.48
N MET A 250 -9.67 26.05 1.37
CA MET A 250 -9.75 24.59 1.41
C MET A 250 -8.52 23.96 2.06
N GLY A 251 -7.31 24.44 1.72
CA GLY A 251 -6.06 24.02 2.34
C GLY A 251 -6.01 24.34 3.83
N ARG A 252 -6.45 25.54 4.21
CA ARG A 252 -6.51 26.00 5.60
C ARG A 252 -7.44 25.13 6.44
N THR A 253 -8.67 24.88 5.95
CA THR A 253 -9.64 24.00 6.62
C THR A 253 -9.12 22.57 6.75
N GLN A 254 -8.55 22.01 5.67
CA GLN A 254 -7.97 20.67 5.70
C GLN A 254 -6.80 20.59 6.70
N GLY A 255 -5.93 21.60 6.71
CA GLY A 255 -4.79 21.71 7.61
C GLY A 255 -5.23 21.83 9.08
N GLN A 256 -6.28 22.59 9.38
CA GLN A 256 -6.82 22.72 10.74
C GLN A 256 -7.34 21.37 11.27
N ALA A 257 -8.08 20.62 10.46
CA ALA A 257 -8.57 19.30 10.84
C ALA A 257 -7.42 18.30 11.07
N LEU A 258 -6.40 18.33 10.20
CA LEU A 258 -5.22 17.48 10.34
C LEU A 258 -4.39 17.84 11.59
N ALA A 259 -4.14 19.13 11.81
CA ALA A 259 -3.40 19.62 12.97
C ALA A 259 -4.12 19.30 14.29
N ALA A 260 -5.45 19.41 14.33
CA ALA A 260 -6.25 19.04 15.50
C ALA A 260 -6.10 17.54 15.86
N ALA A 261 -5.97 16.68 14.85
CA ALA A 261 -5.66 15.27 15.02
C ALA A 261 -4.18 14.98 15.32
N GLY A 262 -3.29 15.98 15.29
CA GLY A 262 -1.85 15.83 15.48
C GLY A 262 -1.06 15.41 14.23
N VAL A 263 -1.69 15.42 13.05
CA VAL A 263 -1.02 15.18 11.77
C VAL A 263 -0.23 16.44 11.39
N THR A 264 1.05 16.27 11.05
CA THR A 264 1.97 17.38 10.75
C THR A 264 2.40 17.43 9.29
N PHE A 265 2.13 16.39 8.51
CA PHE A 265 2.58 16.26 7.13
C PHE A 265 1.51 15.62 6.24
N ASN A 266 0.82 16.42 5.42
CA ASN A 266 -0.13 15.88 4.45
C ASN A 266 0.59 15.52 3.15
N LEU A 267 0.42 14.30 2.67
CA LEU A 267 0.95 13.84 1.39
C LEU A 267 0.02 14.29 0.24
N ALA A 268 -0.19 15.60 0.15
CA ALA A 268 -1.03 16.27 -0.82
C ALA A 268 -0.48 17.69 -1.06
N PRO A 269 -0.80 18.36 -2.19
CA PRO A 269 -1.76 17.97 -3.23
C PRO A 269 -1.17 17.11 -4.36
N VAL A 270 -2.06 16.47 -5.12
CA VAL A 270 -1.72 15.89 -6.44
C VAL A 270 -1.55 17.03 -7.44
N VAL A 271 -0.37 17.10 -8.06
CA VAL A 271 -0.04 18.06 -9.12
C VAL A 271 0.21 17.39 -10.47
N ASP A 272 -0.05 16.09 -10.57
CA ASP A 272 -0.13 15.38 -11.83
C ASP A 272 -1.19 16.03 -12.75
N LEU A 273 -0.85 16.19 -14.04
CA LEU A 273 -1.80 16.70 -15.02
C LEU A 273 -2.89 15.66 -15.30
N ARG A 274 -4.13 16.12 -15.49
CA ARG A 274 -5.24 15.23 -15.82
C ARG A 274 -4.97 14.53 -17.16
N PRO A 275 -4.97 13.18 -17.21
CA PRO A 275 -4.83 12.45 -18.46
C PRO A 275 -5.94 12.82 -19.42
N ARG A 276 -5.63 12.81 -20.73
CA ARG A 276 -6.63 13.00 -21.79
C ARG A 276 -7.60 11.81 -21.90
N TRP A 277 -7.20 10.65 -21.38
CA TRP A 277 -7.96 9.41 -21.42
C TRP A 277 -8.73 9.23 -20.11
N THR A 278 -10.04 8.96 -20.19
CA THR A 278 -10.94 8.89 -19.02
C THR A 278 -11.00 7.52 -18.36
N ARG A 279 -10.53 6.46 -19.03
CA ARG A 279 -10.48 5.10 -18.49
C ARG A 279 -9.24 4.36 -18.95
N ASN A 280 -8.41 4.01 -17.99
CA ASN A 280 -7.42 2.97 -18.13
C ASN A 280 -7.92 1.72 -17.40
N ARG A 281 -8.08 0.61 -18.12
CA ARG A 281 -8.59 -0.66 -17.53
C ARG A 281 -7.60 -1.31 -16.57
N LEU A 282 -6.34 -0.86 -16.58
CA LEU A 282 -5.26 -1.37 -15.75
C LEU A 282 -4.87 -0.40 -14.63
N ASP A 283 -5.57 0.73 -14.48
CA ASP A 283 -5.40 1.68 -13.37
C ASP A 283 -6.50 1.49 -12.32
N PHE A 284 -6.17 0.79 -11.24
CA PHE A 284 -7.12 0.42 -10.19
C PHE A 284 -6.98 1.30 -8.95
N HIS A 285 -5.77 1.78 -8.69
CA HIS A 285 -5.42 2.48 -7.45
C HIS A 285 -4.86 3.89 -7.70
N THR A 286 -4.12 4.12 -8.78
CA THR A 286 -3.54 5.44 -9.05
C THR A 286 -4.63 6.46 -9.39
N LEU A 287 -5.52 6.12 -10.34
CA LEU A 287 -6.74 6.83 -10.73
C LEU A 287 -6.57 8.36 -10.87
N ILE A 288 -5.46 8.80 -11.48
CA ILE A 288 -5.12 10.23 -11.62
C ILE A 288 -6.23 11.03 -12.29
N GLY A 289 -6.95 10.46 -13.26
CA GLY A 289 -8.08 11.11 -13.90
C GLY A 289 -9.16 11.63 -12.93
N GLN A 290 -9.29 11.03 -11.74
CA GLN A 290 -10.26 11.42 -10.70
C GLN A 290 -9.64 12.31 -9.60
N ARG A 291 -8.31 12.40 -9.53
CA ARG A 291 -7.56 13.13 -8.49
C ARG A 291 -6.95 14.43 -9.02
N ALA A 292 -6.59 14.46 -10.30
CA ALA A 292 -5.93 15.59 -10.94
C ALA A 292 -6.83 16.83 -11.02
N ILE A 293 -6.24 17.98 -10.70
CA ILE A 293 -6.92 19.27 -10.64
C ILE A 293 -7.40 19.73 -12.03
N SER A 294 -6.52 19.66 -13.02
CA SER A 294 -6.77 20.09 -14.40
C SER A 294 -5.76 19.44 -15.35
N ASN A 295 -5.96 19.59 -16.67
CA ASN A 295 -4.95 19.28 -17.68
C ASN A 295 -4.08 20.50 -18.06
N ASP A 296 -4.42 21.69 -17.56
CA ASP A 296 -3.63 22.92 -17.73
C ASP A 296 -2.60 23.06 -16.60
N PRO A 297 -1.28 23.03 -16.90
CA PRO A 297 -0.22 23.16 -15.90
C PRO A 297 -0.31 24.42 -15.04
N GLY A 298 -0.74 25.56 -15.61
CA GLY A 298 -0.88 26.80 -14.86
C GLY A 298 -2.00 26.71 -13.83
N VAL A 299 -3.16 26.19 -14.23
CA VAL A 299 -4.29 25.98 -13.31
C VAL A 299 -3.92 25.02 -12.17
N VAL A 300 -3.20 23.93 -12.48
CA VAL A 300 -2.74 22.98 -11.47
C VAL A 300 -1.77 23.66 -10.49
N GLY A 301 -0.78 24.39 -11.00
CA GLY A 301 0.20 25.11 -10.17
C GLY A 301 -0.43 26.14 -9.25
N ASP A 302 -1.38 26.94 -9.75
CA ASP A 302 -2.05 27.98 -8.97
C ASP A 302 -2.89 27.41 -7.83
N VAL A 303 -3.73 26.40 -8.13
CA VAL A 303 -4.57 25.74 -7.11
C VAL A 303 -3.69 25.05 -6.08
N ALA A 304 -2.67 24.31 -6.53
CA ALA A 304 -1.79 23.56 -5.64
C ALA A 304 -1.00 24.49 -4.72
N LEU A 305 -0.43 25.58 -5.24
CA LEU A 305 0.32 26.55 -4.44
C LEU A 305 -0.56 27.20 -3.36
N SER A 306 -1.74 27.68 -3.73
CA SER A 306 -2.68 28.26 -2.77
C SER A 306 -3.11 27.25 -1.70
N TYR A 307 -3.43 26.02 -2.09
CA TYR A 307 -3.78 24.95 -1.16
C TYR A 307 -2.64 24.61 -0.20
N VAL A 308 -1.41 24.50 -0.70
CA VAL A 308 -0.20 24.29 0.11
C VAL A 308 -0.03 25.41 1.13
N ARG A 309 -0.16 26.67 0.72
CA ARG A 309 -0.08 27.81 1.65
C ARG A 309 -1.15 27.74 2.74
N GLY A 310 -2.35 27.28 2.40
CA GLY A 310 -3.42 27.02 3.38
C GLY A 310 -3.04 25.96 4.41
N LEU A 311 -2.47 24.83 3.97
CA LEU A 311 -1.95 23.78 4.87
C LEU A 311 -0.86 24.33 5.79
N GLU A 312 0.11 25.06 5.22
CA GLU A 312 1.25 25.62 5.95
C GLU A 312 0.82 26.68 6.97
N ALA A 313 -0.20 27.49 6.66
CA ALA A 313 -0.80 28.45 7.60
C ALA A 313 -1.43 27.75 8.82
N SER A 314 -1.81 26.48 8.68
CA SER A 314 -2.33 25.64 9.76
C SER A 314 -1.25 24.78 10.43
N GLY A 315 0.03 24.98 10.10
CA GLY A 315 1.16 24.24 10.67
C GLY A 315 1.34 22.82 10.11
N VAL A 316 0.72 22.50 8.98
CA VAL A 316 0.82 21.19 8.32
C VAL A 316 1.66 21.35 7.06
N ARG A 317 2.75 20.57 6.95
CA ARG A 317 3.57 20.53 5.72
C ARG A 317 2.83 19.77 4.62
N ALA A 318 3.15 20.08 3.36
CA ALA A 318 2.59 19.44 2.18
C ALA A 318 3.65 18.62 1.43
N ALA A 319 3.21 17.66 0.61
CA ALA A 319 4.04 17.03 -0.42
C ALA A 319 3.34 17.06 -1.77
N VAL A 320 3.91 17.77 -2.75
CA VAL A 320 3.42 17.71 -4.12
C VAL A 320 3.77 16.37 -4.74
N LYS A 321 2.81 15.75 -5.45
CA LYS A 321 2.97 14.39 -5.96
C LYS A 321 2.27 14.15 -7.31
N HIS A 322 2.72 13.19 -8.13
CA HIS A 322 3.84 12.27 -7.89
C HIS A 322 4.88 12.49 -8.98
N PHE A 323 6.01 13.12 -8.64
CA PHE A 323 7.06 13.39 -9.63
C PHE A 323 7.55 12.06 -10.21
N PRO A 324 7.70 11.89 -11.54
CA PRO A 324 7.82 12.90 -12.61
C PRO A 324 6.50 13.35 -13.26
N GLY A 325 5.34 12.95 -12.73
CA GLY A 325 4.04 13.17 -13.35
C GLY A 325 3.41 11.84 -13.80
N LEU A 326 2.31 11.45 -13.18
CA LEU A 326 1.56 10.22 -13.51
C LEU A 326 0.49 10.42 -14.58
N GLY A 327 0.27 11.66 -15.03
CA GLY A 327 -0.78 12.02 -15.99
C GLY A 327 -0.64 11.41 -17.39
N ARG A 328 0.56 10.94 -17.75
CA ARG A 328 0.88 10.30 -19.04
C ARG A 328 1.19 8.81 -18.92
N VAL A 329 1.18 8.29 -17.69
CA VAL A 329 1.54 6.90 -17.43
C VAL A 329 0.32 6.01 -17.64
N GLU A 330 0.49 4.97 -18.46
CA GLU A 330 -0.57 3.98 -18.75
C GLU A 330 -0.59 2.78 -17.78
N ALA A 331 0.37 2.66 -16.86
CA ALA A 331 0.44 1.53 -15.94
C ALA A 331 0.22 1.96 -14.48
N ASP A 332 -0.50 1.16 -13.69
CA ASP A 332 -0.65 1.40 -12.26
C ASP A 332 0.61 0.98 -11.51
N THR A 333 1.35 1.95 -10.95
CA THR A 333 2.61 1.71 -10.22
C THR A 333 2.44 0.86 -8.97
N HIS A 334 1.21 0.73 -8.45
CA HIS A 334 0.89 -0.17 -7.35
C HIS A 334 1.11 -1.64 -7.70
N HIS A 335 0.99 -1.99 -8.99
CA HIS A 335 1.05 -3.37 -9.49
C HIS A 335 2.17 -3.62 -10.50
N PHE A 336 2.48 -2.61 -11.32
CA PHE A 336 3.36 -2.75 -12.48
C PHE A 336 4.42 -1.65 -12.51
N SER A 337 5.47 -1.85 -13.29
CA SER A 337 6.39 -0.75 -13.58
C SER A 337 5.78 0.19 -14.59
N ALA A 338 5.98 1.49 -14.36
CA ALA A 338 5.58 2.56 -15.24
C ALA A 338 6.80 3.15 -15.94
N GLN A 339 6.62 3.51 -17.21
CA GLN A 339 7.60 4.20 -18.01
C GLN A 339 6.98 5.47 -18.57
N LEU A 340 7.81 6.51 -18.66
CA LEU A 340 7.49 7.78 -19.28
C LEU A 340 8.51 7.98 -20.42
N ASP A 341 8.06 7.70 -21.64
CA ASP A 341 8.82 7.83 -22.88
C ASP A 341 8.82 9.27 -23.42
N THR A 342 8.09 10.16 -22.74
CA THR A 342 7.94 11.57 -23.15
C THR A 342 9.28 12.30 -23.05
N PRO A 343 9.70 13.04 -24.10
CA PRO A 343 10.93 13.83 -24.08
C PRO A 343 10.99 14.83 -22.91
N ALA A 344 12.18 14.98 -22.31
CA ALA A 344 12.36 15.81 -21.13
C ALA A 344 12.04 17.30 -21.35
N ASP A 345 12.24 17.83 -22.55
CA ASP A 345 11.89 19.21 -22.93
C ASP A 345 10.38 19.45 -22.95
N VAL A 346 9.59 18.43 -23.35
CA VAL A 346 8.13 18.45 -23.25
C VAL A 346 7.71 18.41 -21.79
N LEU A 347 8.31 17.54 -20.98
CA LEU A 347 8.01 17.44 -19.56
C LEU A 347 8.31 18.73 -18.78
N GLU A 348 9.45 19.39 -19.06
CA GLU A 348 9.79 20.72 -18.51
C GLU A 348 8.72 21.78 -18.83
N GLN A 349 8.15 21.74 -20.03
CA GLN A 349 7.14 22.70 -20.48
C GLN A 349 5.72 22.39 -20.00
N SER A 350 5.45 21.15 -19.56
CA SER A 350 4.13 20.72 -19.09
C SER A 350 4.16 20.11 -17.68
N ASP A 351 4.47 18.82 -17.57
CA ASP A 351 4.18 17.97 -16.41
C ASP A 351 4.99 18.39 -15.18
N TRP A 352 6.17 18.94 -15.40
CA TRP A 352 7.08 19.40 -14.34
C TRP A 352 6.81 20.84 -13.90
N ARG A 353 6.08 21.62 -14.70
CA ARG A 353 5.79 23.03 -14.40
C ARG A 353 5.04 23.23 -13.08
N PRO A 354 3.98 22.45 -12.73
CA PRO A 354 3.30 22.58 -11.44
C PRO A 354 4.22 22.25 -10.25
N PHE A 355 5.08 21.23 -10.39
CA PHE A 355 6.06 20.88 -9.35
C PHE A 355 6.99 22.06 -9.08
N ARG A 356 7.63 22.59 -10.11
CA ARG A 356 8.54 23.74 -9.97
C ARG A 356 7.85 24.96 -9.38
N GLN A 357 6.67 25.31 -9.90
CA GLN A 357 5.90 26.45 -9.41
C GLN A 357 5.62 26.36 -7.90
N VAL A 358 5.19 25.20 -7.40
CA VAL A 358 4.89 25.04 -5.97
C VAL A 358 6.17 24.98 -5.13
N LEU A 359 7.17 24.22 -5.56
CA LEU A 359 8.41 24.03 -4.80
C LEU A 359 9.25 25.31 -4.70
N ASP A 360 9.23 26.18 -5.71
CA ASP A 360 9.95 27.45 -5.71
C ASP A 360 9.28 28.50 -4.79
N ASN A 361 8.01 28.29 -4.40
CA ASN A 361 7.19 29.31 -3.72
C ASN A 361 6.54 28.83 -2.40
N SER A 362 6.99 27.70 -1.86
CA SER A 362 6.48 27.12 -0.61
C SER A 362 7.55 26.27 0.10
N HIS A 363 7.20 25.66 1.23
CA HIS A 363 8.02 24.66 1.91
C HIS A 363 7.51 23.23 1.67
N ALA A 364 6.73 23.01 0.60
CA ALA A 364 6.28 21.68 0.24
C ALA A 364 7.47 20.75 -0.02
N ALA A 365 7.37 19.52 0.46
CA ALA A 365 8.22 18.43 0.01
C ALA A 365 7.81 18.00 -1.41
N MET A 366 8.68 17.26 -2.08
CA MET A 366 8.35 16.58 -3.32
C MET A 366 8.28 15.07 -3.10
N MET A 367 7.15 14.47 -3.45
CA MET A 367 7.03 13.02 -3.51
C MET A 367 7.43 12.51 -4.89
N VAL A 368 8.32 11.53 -4.93
CA VAL A 368 8.83 10.93 -6.16
C VAL A 368 8.30 9.50 -6.33
N GLY A 369 7.51 9.31 -7.37
CA GLY A 369 6.90 8.04 -7.77
C GLY A 369 7.87 7.04 -8.40
N HIS A 370 7.40 5.80 -8.54
CA HIS A 370 8.16 4.68 -9.10
C HIS A 370 7.99 4.56 -10.62
N VAL A 371 8.33 5.65 -11.33
CA VAL A 371 8.23 5.74 -12.80
C VAL A 371 9.61 5.91 -13.42
N VAL A 372 9.93 5.10 -14.42
CA VAL A 372 11.15 5.26 -15.22
C VAL A 372 10.96 6.45 -16.16
N VAL A 373 11.92 7.37 -16.21
CA VAL A 373 11.92 8.52 -17.12
C VAL A 373 12.95 8.24 -18.20
N ASP A 374 12.53 7.70 -19.34
CA ASP A 374 13.44 7.18 -20.36
C ASP A 374 14.42 8.25 -20.87
N ALA A 375 13.95 9.50 -20.94
CA ALA A 375 14.75 10.64 -21.36
C ALA A 375 15.90 11.01 -20.37
N ILE A 376 15.94 10.43 -19.17
CA ILE A 376 16.96 10.71 -18.14
C ILE A 376 17.68 9.42 -17.71
N ASP A 377 16.91 8.40 -17.33
CA ASP A 377 17.40 7.11 -16.84
C ASP A 377 16.38 6.03 -17.20
N ALA A 378 16.69 5.27 -18.26
CA ALA A 378 15.85 4.20 -18.77
C ALA A 378 15.92 2.90 -17.93
N GLU A 379 16.80 2.82 -16.93
CA GLU A 379 16.99 1.62 -16.11
C GLU A 379 16.28 1.70 -14.77
N ARG A 380 16.21 2.89 -14.17
CA ARG A 380 15.76 3.08 -12.79
C ARG A 380 14.55 4.00 -12.71
N PRO A 381 13.52 3.60 -11.95
CA PRO A 381 12.48 4.52 -11.49
C PRO A 381 13.04 5.79 -10.84
N ALA A 382 12.37 6.92 -11.07
CA ALA A 382 12.73 8.25 -10.56
C ALA A 382 13.03 8.26 -9.06
N SER A 383 12.25 7.52 -8.26
CA SER A 383 12.36 7.45 -6.80
C SER A 383 13.72 6.93 -6.28
N HIS A 384 14.50 6.25 -7.12
CA HIS A 384 15.83 5.76 -6.77
C HIS A 384 16.84 5.91 -7.91
N SER A 385 16.56 6.78 -8.89
CA SER A 385 17.53 7.14 -9.93
C SER A 385 18.38 8.31 -9.45
N LYS A 386 19.70 8.12 -9.33
CA LYS A 386 20.63 9.22 -9.03
C LYS A 386 20.60 10.30 -10.12
N ALA A 387 20.41 9.94 -11.38
CA ALA A 387 20.32 10.92 -12.47
C ALA A 387 19.11 11.83 -12.32
N VAL A 388 17.98 11.29 -11.83
CA VAL A 388 16.77 12.07 -11.56
C VAL A 388 16.88 12.85 -10.24
N LEU A 389 17.17 12.17 -9.14
CA LEU A 389 17.18 12.78 -7.80
C LEU A 389 18.30 13.81 -7.67
N ASP A 390 19.54 13.43 -7.96
CA ASP A 390 20.70 14.30 -7.79
C ASP A 390 20.94 15.16 -9.04
N GLY A 391 20.93 14.55 -10.22
CA GLY A 391 21.22 15.26 -11.48
C GLY A 391 20.17 16.31 -11.86
N LEU A 392 18.90 15.90 -11.97
CA LEU A 392 17.82 16.80 -12.35
C LEU A 392 17.35 17.66 -11.16
N ILE A 393 16.88 17.03 -10.08
CA ILE A 393 16.19 17.75 -9.01
C ILE A 393 17.16 18.58 -8.16
N ARG A 394 18.24 17.98 -7.63
CA ARG A 394 19.23 18.73 -6.83
C ARG A 394 20.13 19.61 -7.68
N GLY A 395 20.54 19.14 -8.85
CA GLY A 395 21.46 19.82 -9.75
C GLY A 395 20.75 20.86 -10.61
N ARG A 396 20.06 20.43 -11.67
CA ARG A 396 19.48 21.34 -12.67
C ARG A 396 18.40 22.26 -12.12
N TRP A 397 17.50 21.74 -11.29
CA TRP A 397 16.44 22.55 -10.67
C TRP A 397 16.89 23.27 -9.41
N ASN A 398 18.05 22.90 -8.85
CA ASN A 398 18.55 23.42 -7.58
C ASN A 398 17.52 23.37 -6.44
N TYR A 399 16.65 22.36 -6.43
CA TYR A 399 15.69 22.21 -5.35
C TYR A 399 16.40 21.66 -4.10
N GLN A 400 16.37 22.41 -3.01
CA GLN A 400 17.05 22.07 -1.74
C GLN A 400 16.09 21.72 -0.60
N GLY A 401 14.79 21.52 -0.90
CA GLY A 401 13.79 21.07 0.08
C GLY A 401 13.79 19.56 0.29
N VAL A 402 12.76 19.04 0.95
CA VAL A 402 12.65 17.61 1.27
C VAL A 402 12.16 16.82 0.05
N ILE A 403 12.79 15.68 -0.23
CA ILE A 403 12.32 14.67 -1.19
C ILE A 403 11.89 13.41 -0.43
N VAL A 404 10.66 12.97 -0.65
CA VAL A 404 10.13 11.72 -0.11
C VAL A 404 9.85 10.76 -1.26
N THR A 405 10.13 9.47 -1.10
CA THR A 405 9.68 8.47 -2.08
C THR A 405 8.18 8.23 -1.96
N ASP A 406 7.55 7.78 -3.04
CA ASP A 406 6.30 7.03 -2.92
C ASP A 406 6.53 5.71 -2.15
N ASP A 407 5.46 4.99 -1.83
CA ASP A 407 5.53 3.80 -0.96
C ASP A 407 6.41 2.69 -1.58
N LEU A 408 7.55 2.41 -0.95
CA LEU A 408 8.50 1.37 -1.39
C LEU A 408 7.90 -0.05 -1.41
N VAL A 409 6.73 -0.21 -0.79
CA VAL A 409 5.99 -1.47 -0.73
C VAL A 409 5.07 -1.68 -1.95
N MET A 410 5.05 -0.74 -2.89
CA MET A 410 4.35 -0.87 -4.17
C MET A 410 5.02 -1.87 -5.11
N GLY A 411 4.23 -2.52 -5.97
CA GLY A 411 4.68 -3.58 -6.88
C GLY A 411 5.82 -3.16 -7.82
N ALA A 412 5.86 -1.90 -8.24
CA ALA A 412 6.93 -1.34 -9.07
C ALA A 412 8.34 -1.50 -8.47
N ILE A 413 8.45 -1.55 -7.13
CA ILE A 413 9.73 -1.69 -6.41
C ILE A 413 9.80 -3.02 -5.67
N TYR A 414 8.77 -3.38 -4.91
CA TYR A 414 8.81 -4.51 -3.99
C TYR A 414 9.07 -5.84 -4.69
N GLY A 415 8.45 -6.06 -5.86
CA GLY A 415 8.62 -7.25 -6.70
C GLY A 415 9.95 -7.31 -7.47
N ARG A 416 10.79 -6.27 -7.34
CA ARG A 416 12.12 -6.18 -7.97
C ARG A 416 13.20 -6.31 -6.91
N ASN A 417 14.24 -5.49 -6.98
CA ASN A 417 15.33 -5.50 -6.01
C ASN A 417 15.13 -4.39 -4.97
N LEU A 418 14.27 -4.66 -3.98
CA LEU A 418 13.96 -3.73 -2.89
C LEU A 418 15.22 -3.20 -2.19
N CYS A 419 16.18 -4.07 -1.85
CA CYS A 419 17.39 -3.64 -1.16
C CYS A 419 18.25 -2.70 -2.01
N LYS A 420 18.34 -2.94 -3.33
CA LYS A 420 19.01 -2.03 -4.26
C LYS A 420 18.29 -0.68 -4.32
N ALA A 421 16.96 -0.68 -4.46
CA ALA A 421 16.17 0.55 -4.51
C ALA A 421 16.32 1.40 -3.24
N VAL A 422 16.33 0.78 -2.05
CA VAL A 422 16.57 1.48 -0.76
C VAL A 422 17.92 2.20 -0.75
N VAL A 423 18.98 1.48 -1.14
CA VAL A 423 20.35 2.03 -1.16
C VAL A 423 20.50 3.12 -2.21
N GLU A 424 19.97 2.89 -3.41
CA GLU A 424 20.00 3.85 -4.50
C GLU A 424 19.18 5.11 -4.19
N ALA A 425 18.04 5.00 -3.50
CA ALA A 425 17.25 6.16 -3.08
C ALA A 425 17.99 7.04 -2.07
N LEU A 426 18.55 6.43 -1.02
CA LEU A 426 19.33 7.15 0.00
C LEU A 426 20.56 7.83 -0.61
N ASN A 427 21.35 7.09 -1.40
CA ASN A 427 22.55 7.63 -2.06
C ASN A 427 22.20 8.61 -3.20
N GLY A 428 21.02 8.48 -3.79
CA GLY A 428 20.52 9.34 -4.85
C GLY A 428 20.04 10.70 -4.36
N GLY A 429 19.83 10.85 -3.04
CA GLY A 429 19.47 12.14 -2.43
C GLY A 429 18.01 12.25 -1.97
N ALA A 430 17.26 11.14 -1.93
CA ALA A 430 15.98 11.09 -1.24
C ALA A 430 16.20 11.30 0.27
N ASP A 431 15.32 12.09 0.90
CA ASP A 431 15.39 12.38 2.33
C ASP A 431 14.60 11.38 3.18
N LEU A 432 13.44 10.98 2.67
CA LEU A 432 12.49 10.14 3.38
C LEU A 432 12.08 8.99 2.45
N LEU A 433 12.19 7.78 2.96
CA LEU A 433 11.70 6.56 2.33
C LEU A 433 10.38 6.20 3.01
N LEU A 434 9.33 6.14 2.22
CA LEU A 434 7.99 5.82 2.70
C LEU A 434 7.77 4.29 2.68
N VAL A 435 7.34 3.75 3.81
CA VAL A 435 6.89 2.36 3.98
C VAL A 435 5.48 2.40 4.57
N ALA A 436 4.50 2.66 3.71
CA ALA A 436 3.17 3.10 4.13
C ALA A 436 2.17 1.96 4.31
N TYR A 437 1.73 1.33 3.23
CA TYR A 437 0.54 0.46 3.23
C TYR A 437 0.71 -0.80 4.09
N ASP A 438 1.86 -1.46 3.96
CA ASP A 438 2.26 -2.57 4.82
C ASP A 438 3.53 -2.22 5.59
N GLY A 439 3.34 -1.43 6.65
CA GLY A 439 4.42 -0.99 7.53
C GLY A 439 5.24 -2.11 8.17
N THR A 440 4.74 -3.35 8.20
CA THR A 440 5.52 -4.50 8.69
C THR A 440 6.73 -4.80 7.80
N GLN A 441 6.72 -4.36 6.54
CA GLN A 441 7.86 -4.46 5.62
C GLN A 441 9.04 -3.58 6.01
N PHE A 442 8.84 -2.63 6.93
CA PHE A 442 9.91 -1.77 7.43
C PHE A 442 11.12 -2.58 7.91
N HIS A 443 10.90 -3.70 8.60
CA HIS A 443 12.00 -4.54 9.09
C HIS A 443 12.87 -5.13 7.96
N ARG A 444 12.26 -5.44 6.80
CA ARG A 444 13.00 -5.89 5.61
C ARG A 444 13.76 -4.73 4.97
N VAL A 445 13.09 -3.58 4.79
CA VAL A 445 13.65 -2.35 4.22
C VAL A 445 14.83 -1.85 5.05
N PHE A 446 14.67 -1.74 6.36
CA PHE A 446 15.68 -1.28 7.30
C PHE A 446 16.88 -2.24 7.35
N ALA A 447 16.65 -3.56 7.27
CA ALA A 447 17.73 -4.53 7.19
C ALA A 447 18.61 -4.32 5.94
N CYS A 448 18.02 -3.98 4.79
CA CYS A 448 18.77 -3.65 3.58
C CYS A 448 19.69 -2.44 3.80
N ALA A 449 19.17 -1.37 4.41
CA ALA A 449 19.94 -0.16 4.71
C ALA A 449 21.05 -0.43 5.75
N LYS A 450 20.74 -1.18 6.82
CA LYS A 450 21.69 -1.59 7.86
C LYS A 450 22.85 -2.39 7.27
N GLN A 451 22.54 -3.37 6.42
CA GLN A 451 23.54 -4.18 5.75
C GLN A 451 24.40 -3.34 4.79
N ALA A 452 23.77 -2.45 4.01
CA ALA A 452 24.50 -1.56 3.12
C ALA A 452 25.45 -0.61 3.86
N LEU A 453 25.02 -0.10 5.03
CA LEU A 453 25.86 0.73 5.88
C LEU A 453 27.07 -0.07 6.39
N ALA A 454 26.85 -1.29 6.89
CA ALA A 454 27.93 -2.15 7.37
C ALA A 454 28.95 -2.51 6.28
N GLU A 455 28.50 -2.60 5.03
CA GLU A 455 29.33 -2.87 3.85
C GLU A 455 29.94 -1.59 3.22
N GLY A 456 29.72 -0.41 3.80
CA GLY A 456 30.24 0.86 3.28
C GLY A 456 29.59 1.33 1.98
N ARG A 457 28.39 0.83 1.65
CA ARG A 457 27.63 1.15 0.44
C ARG A 457 26.64 2.31 0.62
N ILE A 458 26.53 2.88 1.81
CA ILE A 458 25.74 4.10 2.08
C ILE A 458 26.68 5.31 2.01
N ASP A 459 26.32 6.31 1.20
CA ASP A 459 27.00 7.60 1.15
C ASP A 459 26.62 8.42 2.40
N LEU A 460 27.53 8.48 3.37
CA LEU A 460 27.33 9.20 4.63
C LEU A 460 27.22 10.72 4.44
N ASP A 461 27.83 11.28 3.40
CA ASP A 461 27.71 12.71 3.12
C ASP A 461 26.35 13.03 2.51
N ALA A 462 25.80 12.12 1.69
CA ALA A 462 24.42 12.23 1.21
C ALA A 462 23.41 12.20 2.37
N LEU A 463 23.59 11.29 3.34
CA LEU A 463 22.75 11.26 4.54
C LEU A 463 22.90 12.53 5.38
N ARG A 464 24.12 13.05 5.58
CA ARG A 464 24.33 14.32 6.32
C ARG A 464 23.61 15.48 5.65
N ARG A 465 23.72 15.62 4.33
CA ARG A 465 23.00 16.66 3.57
C ARG A 465 21.48 16.49 3.67
N SER A 466 21.00 15.25 3.77
CA SER A 466 19.59 14.98 3.99
C SER A 466 19.14 15.37 5.41
N ASP A 467 19.93 15.05 6.42
CA ASP A 467 19.67 15.43 7.82
C ASP A 467 19.59 16.95 8.00
N GLU A 468 20.44 17.70 7.30
CA GLU A 468 20.38 19.17 7.27
C GLU A 468 19.06 19.68 6.67
N ARG A 469 18.60 19.08 5.57
CA ARG A 469 17.30 19.41 4.95
C ARG A 469 16.14 19.10 5.88
N LEU A 470 16.14 17.91 6.47
CA LEU A 470 15.10 17.48 7.41
C LEU A 470 15.05 18.36 8.65
N THR A 471 16.21 18.77 9.18
CA THR A 471 16.30 19.67 10.33
C THR A 471 15.71 21.04 9.99
N ARG A 472 16.18 21.68 8.90
CA ARG A 472 15.64 22.97 8.44
C ARG A 472 14.13 22.91 8.16
N TRP A 473 13.66 21.80 7.61
CA TRP A 473 12.24 21.63 7.25
C TRP A 473 11.34 21.40 8.48
N SER A 474 11.87 20.78 9.53
CA SER A 474 11.15 20.48 10.78
C SER A 474 11.16 21.65 11.77
N GLU A 475 12.07 22.62 11.63
CA GLU A 475 12.13 23.80 12.50
C GLU A 475 10.85 24.65 12.37
N PRO A 476 10.17 24.98 13.49
CA PRO A 476 9.08 25.93 13.47
C PRO A 476 9.65 27.35 13.28
N GLY A 477 9.63 27.87 12.05
CA GLY A 477 10.17 29.21 11.77
C GLY A 477 9.88 29.75 10.37
N LYS A 478 9.05 30.80 10.34
CA LYS A 478 8.52 31.58 9.19
C LYS A 478 7.47 30.85 8.35
N SER A 479 6.30 30.62 8.93
CA SER A 479 5.08 30.63 8.13
C SER A 479 5.06 31.95 7.33
N PRO A 480 4.80 31.92 6.02
CA PRO A 480 4.53 33.12 5.24
C PRO A 480 3.41 33.94 5.92
N PRO A 481 3.35 35.29 5.80
CA PRO A 481 2.31 36.10 6.43
C PRO A 481 0.93 35.45 6.28
N SER A 482 0.19 35.32 7.37
CA SER A 482 -1.15 34.73 7.41
C SER A 482 -2.22 35.58 6.69
N ASP A 483 -1.81 36.71 6.11
CA ASP A 483 -2.69 37.63 5.42
C ASP A 483 -2.77 37.28 3.94
N VAL A 484 -3.89 36.66 3.58
CA VAL A 484 -4.32 36.32 2.22
C VAL A 484 -4.09 37.50 1.27
N SER A 485 -4.31 38.75 1.71
CA SER A 485 -4.15 39.95 0.87
C SER A 485 -2.72 40.14 0.32
N THR A 486 -1.69 39.74 1.07
CA THR A 486 -0.29 39.88 0.65
C THR A 486 0.12 38.96 -0.50
N TYR A 487 -0.72 37.97 -0.87
CA TYR A 487 -0.47 37.06 -2.00
C TYR A 487 -1.27 37.37 -3.25
N PHE A 488 -2.28 38.24 -3.16
CA PHE A 488 -3.20 38.54 -4.26
C PHE A 488 -3.06 39.96 -4.83
N ASP A 489 -2.05 40.72 -4.39
CA ASP A 489 -1.70 41.97 -5.06
C ASP A 489 -1.21 41.69 -6.50
N GLU A 490 -1.74 42.46 -7.45
CA GLU A 490 -1.58 42.26 -8.89
C GLU A 490 -0.11 42.14 -9.35
N PRO A 491 0.19 41.39 -10.43
CA PRO A 491 1.51 41.33 -11.02
C PRO A 491 1.86 42.67 -11.70
N GLY A 492 2.37 43.63 -10.92
CA GLY A 492 2.59 44.99 -11.41
C GLY A 492 3.34 45.92 -10.46
N SER A 493 4.32 45.45 -9.70
CA SER A 493 5.24 46.33 -8.97
C SER A 493 6.54 45.63 -8.60
N ALA A 494 7.37 45.34 -9.60
CA ALA A 494 8.80 45.21 -9.36
C ALA A 494 9.32 46.58 -8.91
N ARG A 495 9.43 46.80 -7.59
CA ARG A 495 10.24 47.90 -7.07
C ARG A 495 11.70 47.51 -7.27
N ASN A 496 12.33 48.15 -8.26
CA ASN A 496 13.78 48.29 -8.34
C ASN A 496 14.30 48.85 -7.01
N THR A 497 14.88 47.99 -6.17
CA THR A 497 15.90 48.41 -5.22
C THR A 497 17.25 48.16 -5.87
N ILE A 498 17.68 49.16 -6.64
CA ILE A 498 19.10 49.41 -6.89
C ILE A 498 19.68 49.80 -5.53
N VAL A 499 20.69 49.07 -5.08
CA VAL A 499 21.48 49.42 -3.90
C VAL A 499 22.75 50.09 -4.42
N ASP A 500 22.96 51.33 -4.01
CA ASP A 500 24.24 52.06 -4.11
C ASP A 500 25.34 51.40 -3.28
#